data_AF-A0A1Z5SRI5-F1
#
_entry.id   AF-A0A1Z5SRI5-F1
#
_cell.length_a   1.000
_cell.length_b   1.000
_cell.length_c   1.000
_cell.angle_alpha   90.00
_cell.angle_beta   90.00
_cell.angle_gamma   90.00
#
_symmetry.space_group_name_H-M   'P 1'
#
loop_
_entity.id
_entity.type
_entity.pdbx_description
1 polymer ?
#
loop_
_entity_poly.entity_id
_entity_poly.type
_entity_poly.pdbx_seq_one_letter_code
_entity_poly.pdbx_strand_id
1 'polypeptide(L)'
;MKSVPNFFVASSWFRNQLPEHSSEPPSSSFEWDRYFDIIGFDPRGINNSRPVLNCLSNRLEAAASTIEENAHGMIGTSDTSFDYVWASKRAMAEGCSKRGAEEGIAKHMATASVARDIVEIVERHGEWRANEANRLVKLDTTLSGDEQEMIEGRTAYVPGSEMVQYCVLRRTW
;
A
#
# COMPACT_ATOMS: atom_id res chain seq x y z
N MET A 1 14.75 -4.16 -20.06
CA MET A 1 14.88 -3.14 -18.98
C MET A 1 13.61 -3.18 -18.16
N LYS A 2 13.64 -3.75 -16.95
CA LYS A 2 12.48 -3.80 -16.05
C LYS A 2 12.54 -2.55 -15.17
N SER A 3 11.54 -1.68 -15.29
CA SER A 3 11.41 -0.50 -14.43
C SER A 3 11.07 -0.95 -13.01
N VAL A 4 11.88 -0.54 -12.04
CA VAL A 4 11.54 -0.66 -10.62
C VAL A 4 10.41 0.34 -10.33
N PRO A 5 9.32 -0.05 -9.63
CA PRO A 5 8.29 0.90 -9.25
C PRO A 5 8.88 1.93 -8.29
N ASN A 6 8.60 3.22 -8.52
CA ASN A 6 8.93 4.28 -7.58
C ASN A 6 8.11 4.09 -6.31
N PHE A 7 8.72 3.54 -5.27
CA PHE A 7 8.21 3.62 -3.91
C PHE A 7 8.52 5.02 -3.38
N PHE A 8 7.49 5.75 -2.99
CA PHE A 8 7.65 7.01 -2.29
C PHE A 8 7.99 6.68 -0.83
N VAL A 9 9.28 6.50 -0.54
CA VAL A 9 9.77 6.41 0.83
C VAL A 9 9.99 7.85 1.30
N ALA A 10 9.20 8.32 2.26
CA ALA A 10 9.49 9.55 2.97
C ALA A 10 10.67 9.28 3.93
N SER A 11 11.90 9.30 3.40
CA SER A 11 13.12 9.12 4.18
C SER A 11 13.51 10.43 4.88
N SER A 12 12.87 10.72 6.01
CA SER A 12 13.38 11.72 6.95
C SER A 12 14.18 11.06 8.08
N TRP A 13 15.10 10.17 7.77
CA TRP A 13 15.79 9.39 8.81
C TRP A 13 17.26 9.26 8.47
N PHE A 14 18.08 10.00 9.23
CA PHE A 14 19.48 9.68 9.60
C PHE A 14 20.04 10.63 10.67
N ARG A 15 19.39 11.77 10.96
CA ARG A 15 20.02 12.83 11.78
C ARG A 15 19.70 12.79 13.28
N ASN A 16 18.74 11.98 13.73
CA ASN A 16 18.28 12.02 15.14
C ASN A 16 18.46 10.69 15.89
N GLN A 17 19.40 9.83 15.48
CA GLN A 17 19.60 8.50 16.07
C GLN A 17 20.49 8.45 17.33
N LEU A 18 20.85 9.58 17.96
CA LEU A 18 21.57 9.54 19.25
C LEU A 18 20.64 9.94 20.40
N PRO A 19 20.51 9.13 21.47
CA PRO A 19 19.78 9.55 22.65
C PRO A 19 20.58 10.65 23.35
N GLU A 20 20.01 11.85 23.45
CA GLU A 20 20.53 12.85 24.39
C GLU A 20 20.44 12.25 25.80
N HIS A 21 21.58 12.15 26.48
CA HIS A 21 21.69 11.66 27.85
C HIS A 21 20.98 12.65 28.79
N SER A 22 19.67 12.46 28.99
CA SER A 22 18.91 13.21 30.00
C SER A 22 19.28 12.72 31.41
N SER A 23 19.57 13.67 32.30
CA SER A 23 20.04 13.44 33.67
C SER A 23 18.90 13.39 34.70
N GLU A 24 17.72 12.89 34.32
CA GLU A 24 16.57 12.77 35.24
C GLU A 24 16.18 11.31 35.50
N PRO A 25 15.76 10.97 36.75
CA PRO A 25 15.46 9.59 37.11
C PRO A 25 14.22 9.10 36.35
N PRO A 26 14.21 7.83 35.87
CA PRO A 26 13.14 7.34 35.01
C PRO A 26 11.84 7.21 35.82
N SER A 27 10.89 8.10 35.54
CA SER A 27 9.49 7.83 35.85
C SER A 27 9.02 6.62 35.02
N SER A 28 8.20 5.77 35.62
CA SER A 28 7.97 4.38 35.24
C SER A 28 7.13 4.15 33.97
N SER A 29 7.45 4.84 32.89
CA SER A 29 7.05 4.47 31.54
C SER A 29 8.16 4.93 30.59
N PHE A 30 9.08 4.03 30.28
CA PHE A 30 9.96 4.19 29.12
C PHE A 30 9.05 4.23 27.88
N GLU A 31 8.61 5.42 27.51
CA GLU A 31 7.97 5.68 26.24
C GLU A 31 9.10 5.65 25.20
N TRP A 32 9.48 4.45 24.75
CA TRP A 32 10.37 4.35 23.60
C TRP A 32 9.64 4.96 22.41
N ASP A 33 10.23 6.00 21.82
CA ASP A 33 9.76 6.53 20.54
C ASP A 33 9.68 5.38 19.54
N ARG A 34 8.45 5.02 19.17
CA ARG A 34 8.20 3.97 18.19
C ARG A 34 8.20 4.60 16.81
N TYR A 35 9.24 4.31 16.04
CA TYR A 35 9.36 4.70 14.64
C TYR A 35 8.76 3.62 13.74
N PHE A 36 7.98 4.04 12.75
CA PHE A 36 7.30 3.14 11.82
C PHE A 36 7.49 3.63 10.39
N ASP A 37 7.79 2.70 9.49
CA ASP A 37 7.68 2.92 8.05
C ASP A 37 6.22 2.78 7.64
N ILE A 38 5.66 3.82 7.02
CA ILE A 38 4.29 3.81 6.52
C ILE A 38 4.33 3.47 5.02
N ILE A 39 3.79 2.31 4.67
CA ILE A 39 3.77 1.82 3.29
C ILE A 39 2.34 1.89 2.73
N GLY A 40 2.13 2.73 1.72
CA GLY A 40 0.94 2.71 0.88
C GLY A 40 1.24 1.99 -0.44
N PHE A 41 0.31 1.17 -0.93
CA PHE A 41 0.45 0.50 -2.21
C PHE A 41 -0.88 0.46 -2.97
N ASP A 42 -0.79 0.49 -4.30
CA ASP A 42 -1.94 0.26 -5.19
C ASP A 42 -2.09 -1.26 -5.38
N PRO A 43 -3.23 -1.89 -5.02
CA PRO A 43 -3.46 -3.31 -5.27
C PRO A 43 -3.34 -3.65 -6.76
N ARG A 44 -3.10 -4.93 -7.06
CA ARG A 44 -3.11 -5.46 -8.43
C ARG A 44 -4.36 -5.00 -9.21
N GLY A 45 -4.18 -4.57 -10.46
CA GLY A 45 -5.27 -4.08 -11.30
C GLY A 45 -5.75 -2.66 -10.99
N ILE A 46 -5.15 -1.96 -10.00
CA ILE A 46 -5.56 -0.63 -9.57
C ILE A 46 -4.46 0.40 -9.87
N ASN A 47 -4.87 1.56 -10.36
CA ASN A 47 -4.05 2.78 -10.48
C ASN A 47 -2.66 2.56 -11.12
N ASN A 48 -1.56 2.61 -10.35
CA ASN A 48 -0.20 2.47 -10.89
C ASN A 48 0.29 1.02 -11.02
N SER A 49 -0.38 0.06 -10.37
CA SER A 49 -0.06 -1.35 -10.54
C SER A 49 -0.43 -1.84 -11.94
N ARG A 50 0.37 -2.76 -12.50
CA ARG A 50 0.19 -3.26 -13.88
C ARG A 50 0.05 -4.79 -13.92
N PRO A 51 -0.78 -5.34 -14.83
CA PRO A 51 -1.72 -4.62 -15.70
C PRO A 51 -2.89 -4.00 -14.91
N VAL A 52 -3.49 -2.94 -15.46
CA VAL A 52 -4.70 -2.29 -14.91
C VAL A 52 -5.92 -2.90 -15.57
N LEU A 53 -6.96 -3.22 -14.80
CA LEU A 53 -8.24 -3.64 -15.36
C LEU A 53 -9.07 -2.42 -15.75
N ASN A 54 -9.35 -2.26 -17.05
CA ASN A 54 -10.27 -1.23 -17.52
C ASN A 54 -11.60 -1.87 -17.94
N CYS A 55 -12.73 -1.45 -17.34
CA CYS A 55 -14.07 -1.92 -17.71
C CYS A 55 -14.71 -1.14 -18.86
N LEU A 56 -14.23 0.08 -19.17
CA LEU A 56 -14.73 0.99 -20.23
C LEU A 56 -13.62 1.35 -21.22
N SER A 57 -13.92 1.36 -22.53
CA SER A 57 -12.90 1.17 -23.59
C SER A 57 -11.83 2.27 -23.58
N ASN A 58 -12.22 3.46 -23.12
CA ASN A 58 -11.37 4.64 -23.00
C ASN A 58 -11.93 5.60 -21.93
N ARG A 59 -11.18 6.68 -21.66
CA ARG A 59 -11.56 7.69 -20.65
C ARG A 59 -12.82 8.48 -21.01
N LEU A 60 -13.13 8.63 -22.30
CA LEU A 60 -14.33 9.34 -22.73
C LEU A 60 -15.58 8.53 -22.40
N GLU A 61 -15.57 7.21 -22.65
CA GLU A 61 -16.66 6.32 -22.24
C GLU A 61 -16.82 6.28 -20.71
N ALA A 62 -15.72 6.31 -19.96
CA ALA A 62 -15.78 6.40 -18.49
C ALA A 62 -16.44 7.70 -18.01
N ALA A 63 -16.10 8.82 -18.63
CA ALA A 63 -16.73 10.10 -18.33
C ALA A 63 -18.21 10.11 -18.71
N ALA A 64 -18.57 9.58 -19.88
CA ALA A 64 -19.95 9.48 -20.34
C ALA A 64 -20.80 8.63 -19.39
N SER A 65 -20.30 7.45 -18.99
CA SER A 65 -20.97 6.59 -18.01
C SER A 65 -21.20 7.31 -16.67
N THR A 66 -20.25 8.14 -16.22
CA THR A 66 -20.41 8.91 -14.98
C THR A 66 -21.49 10.00 -15.13
N ILE A 67 -21.56 10.66 -16.29
CA ILE A 67 -22.58 11.66 -16.59
C ILE A 67 -23.97 11.01 -16.64
N GLU A 68 -24.09 9.87 -17.31
CA GLU A 68 -25.35 9.10 -17.40
C GLU A 68 -25.83 8.64 -16.01
N GLU A 69 -24.93 8.09 -15.19
CA GLU A 69 -25.26 7.70 -13.81
C GLU A 69 -25.79 8.88 -12.98
N ASN A 70 -25.20 10.06 -13.14
CA ASN A 70 -25.67 11.27 -12.44
C ASN A 70 -27.00 11.81 -13.00
N ALA A 71 -27.25 11.67 -14.30
CA ALA A 71 -28.46 12.17 -14.95
C ALA A 71 -29.70 11.33 -14.59
N HIS A 72 -29.55 10.01 -14.48
CA HIS A 72 -30.66 9.11 -14.15
C HIS A 72 -30.92 9.00 -12.64
N GLY A 73 -29.97 9.41 -11.81
CA GLY A 73 -30.11 9.42 -10.36
C GLY A 73 -30.10 8.01 -9.75
N MET A 74 -30.54 7.91 -8.50
CA MET A 74 -30.59 6.65 -7.76
C MET A 74 -31.88 5.87 -8.05
N ILE A 75 -31.86 4.57 -7.77
CA ILE A 75 -33.06 3.74 -7.83
C ILE A 75 -34.16 4.37 -6.96
N GLY A 76 -35.33 4.61 -7.57
CA GLY A 76 -36.51 5.18 -6.89
C GLY A 76 -36.66 6.70 -7.02
N THR A 77 -35.78 7.40 -7.74
CA THR A 77 -35.95 8.84 -8.02
C THR A 77 -36.97 9.13 -9.11
N SER A 78 -37.27 8.15 -9.97
CA SER A 78 -38.28 8.22 -11.03
C SER A 78 -38.77 6.82 -11.42
N ASP A 79 -39.86 6.76 -12.18
CA ASP A 79 -40.42 5.50 -12.70
C ASP A 79 -39.45 4.75 -13.64
N THR A 80 -38.47 5.45 -14.23
CA THR A 80 -37.48 4.87 -15.16
C THR A 80 -36.11 4.64 -14.53
N SER A 81 -35.86 5.19 -13.34
CA SER A 81 -34.54 5.16 -12.66
C SER A 81 -33.99 3.74 -12.50
N PHE A 82 -34.85 2.77 -12.16
CA PHE A 82 -34.46 1.37 -12.02
C PHE A 82 -33.97 0.78 -13.35
N ASP A 83 -34.73 0.96 -14.42
CA ASP A 83 -34.41 0.39 -15.74
C ASP A 83 -33.08 0.93 -16.28
N TYR A 84 -32.82 2.23 -16.10
CA TYR A 84 -31.56 2.86 -16.49
C TYR A 84 -30.37 2.34 -15.69
N VAL A 85 -30.46 2.33 -14.36
CA VAL A 85 -29.38 1.83 -13.50
C VAL A 85 -29.12 0.35 -13.81
N TRP A 86 -30.17 -0.45 -13.97
CA TRP A 86 -30.05 -1.86 -14.33
C TRP A 86 -29.35 -2.08 -15.68
N ALA A 87 -29.77 -1.37 -16.72
CA ALA A 87 -29.15 -1.44 -18.04
C ALA A 87 -27.67 -1.00 -18.01
N SER A 88 -27.38 0.10 -17.32
CA SER A 88 -26.02 0.62 -17.15
C SER A 88 -25.10 -0.38 -16.43
N LYS A 89 -25.55 -0.97 -15.31
CA LYS A 89 -24.74 -1.96 -14.59
C LYS A 89 -24.56 -3.26 -15.37
N ARG A 90 -25.53 -3.68 -16.18
CA ARG A 90 -25.34 -4.78 -17.14
C ARG A 90 -24.26 -4.47 -18.18
N ALA A 91 -24.33 -3.30 -18.82
CA ALA A 91 -23.34 -2.89 -19.81
C ALA A 91 -21.92 -2.83 -19.20
N MET A 92 -21.79 -2.30 -17.98
CA MET A 92 -20.53 -2.29 -17.24
C MET A 92 -20.01 -3.70 -16.94
N ALA A 93 -20.88 -4.61 -16.49
CA ALA A 93 -20.50 -5.99 -16.19
C ALA A 93 -20.03 -6.75 -17.45
N GLU A 94 -20.73 -6.58 -18.59
CA GLU A 94 -20.34 -7.18 -19.86
C GLU A 94 -19.00 -6.64 -20.36
N GLY A 95 -18.80 -5.32 -20.33
CA GLY A 95 -17.55 -4.69 -20.71
C GLY A 95 -16.37 -5.18 -19.87
N CYS A 96 -16.59 -5.32 -18.56
CA CYS A 96 -15.57 -5.79 -17.65
C CYS A 96 -15.31 -7.30 -17.75
N SER A 97 -16.34 -8.12 -18.02
CA SER A 97 -16.17 -9.56 -18.25
C SER A 97 -15.38 -9.84 -19.52
N LYS A 98 -15.70 -9.14 -20.61
CA LYS A 98 -15.00 -9.30 -21.90
C LYS A 98 -13.51 -8.96 -21.75
N ARG A 99 -13.20 -7.81 -21.16
CA ARG A 99 -11.81 -7.37 -21.01
C ARG A 99 -11.07 -8.04 -19.88
N GLY A 100 -11.76 -8.41 -18.82
CA GLY A 100 -11.19 -9.26 -17.78
C GLY A 100 -10.72 -10.61 -18.31
N ALA A 101 -11.43 -11.16 -19.31
CA ALA A 101 -11.00 -12.36 -20.03
C ALA A 101 -9.82 -12.10 -20.97
N GLU A 102 -9.83 -10.98 -21.70
CA GLU A 102 -8.74 -10.59 -22.63
C GLU A 102 -7.43 -10.25 -21.90
N GLU A 103 -7.49 -9.48 -20.82
CA GLU A 103 -6.34 -9.04 -20.01
C GLU A 103 -5.91 -10.11 -18.99
N GLY A 104 -6.80 -11.04 -18.63
CA GLY A 104 -6.53 -12.17 -17.74
C GLY A 104 -6.32 -11.83 -16.26
N ILE A 105 -6.18 -10.55 -15.90
CA ILE A 105 -5.92 -10.10 -14.52
C ILE A 105 -7.13 -10.20 -13.60
N ALA A 106 -8.35 -10.11 -14.15
CA ALA A 106 -9.59 -10.00 -13.36
C ALA A 106 -9.77 -11.15 -12.36
N LYS A 107 -9.47 -12.40 -12.77
CA LYS A 107 -9.55 -13.59 -11.89
C LYS A 107 -8.54 -13.59 -10.74
N HIS A 108 -7.55 -12.70 -10.78
CA HIS A 108 -6.51 -12.59 -9.78
C HIS A 108 -6.67 -11.36 -8.88
N MET A 109 -7.65 -10.48 -9.10
CA MET A 109 -7.84 -9.23 -8.34
C MET A 109 -8.60 -9.40 -7.02
N ALA A 110 -8.97 -10.62 -6.65
CA ALA A 110 -9.67 -10.89 -5.40
C ALA A 110 -8.83 -10.51 -4.17
N THR A 111 -9.50 -10.16 -3.07
CA THR A 111 -8.88 -9.80 -1.79
C THR A 111 -7.91 -10.86 -1.28
N ALA A 112 -8.20 -12.15 -1.48
CA ALA A 112 -7.31 -13.25 -1.11
C ALA A 112 -5.95 -13.18 -1.84
N SER A 113 -5.94 -12.76 -3.09
CA SER A 113 -4.70 -12.58 -3.85
C SER A 113 -3.95 -11.33 -3.41
N VAL A 114 -4.66 -10.26 -3.05
CA VAL A 114 -4.05 -9.03 -2.51
C VAL A 114 -3.43 -9.29 -1.14
N ALA A 115 -4.06 -10.11 -0.30
CA ALA A 115 -3.49 -10.51 0.99
C ALA A 115 -2.13 -11.20 0.82
N ARG A 116 -1.94 -12.00 -0.23
CA ARG A 116 -0.62 -12.59 -0.55
C ARG A 116 0.39 -11.55 -1.03
N ASP A 117 -0.04 -10.53 -1.77
CA ASP A 117 0.85 -9.42 -2.15
C ASP A 117 1.32 -8.66 -0.92
N ILE A 118 0.46 -8.45 0.07
CA ILE A 118 0.83 -7.79 1.33
C ILE A 118 1.92 -8.58 2.05
N VAL A 119 1.79 -9.92 2.13
CA VAL A 119 2.83 -10.78 2.71
C VAL A 119 4.16 -10.60 1.94
N GLU A 120 4.11 -10.65 0.61
CA GLU A 120 5.32 -10.45 -0.20
C GLU A 120 5.93 -9.06 0.01
N ILE A 121 5.13 -8.00 0.04
CA ILE A 121 5.60 -6.62 0.29
C ILE A 121 6.34 -6.55 1.63
N VAL A 122 5.81 -7.20 2.65
CA VAL A 122 6.34 -7.15 4.02
C VAL A 122 7.66 -7.91 4.12
N GLU A 123 7.76 -9.09 3.52
CA GLU A 123 9.00 -9.86 3.46
C GLU A 123 10.09 -9.08 2.70
N ARG A 124 9.75 -8.50 1.54
CA ARG A 124 10.70 -7.67 0.76
C ARG A 124 11.12 -6.41 1.49
N HIS A 125 10.21 -5.81 2.24
CA HIS A 125 10.52 -4.64 3.06
C HIS A 125 11.45 -5.02 4.22
N GLY A 126 11.22 -6.15 4.89
CA GLY A 126 12.11 -6.68 5.92
C GLY A 126 13.52 -6.88 5.40
N GLU A 127 13.66 -7.54 4.25
CA GLU A 127 14.95 -7.73 3.56
C GLU A 127 15.62 -6.38 3.24
N TRP A 128 14.88 -5.43 2.68
CA TRP A 128 15.39 -4.09 2.37
C TRP A 128 15.84 -3.34 3.63
N ARG A 129 15.04 -3.38 4.71
CA ARG A 129 15.32 -2.73 6.01
C ARG A 129 16.62 -3.25 6.62
N ALA A 130 16.82 -4.56 6.63
CA ALA A 130 18.05 -5.18 7.12
C ALA A 130 19.27 -4.76 6.30
N ASN A 131 19.15 -4.76 4.97
CA ASN A 131 20.23 -4.35 4.07
C ASN A 131 20.59 -2.88 4.23
N GLU A 132 19.58 -2.02 4.37
CA GLU A 132 19.78 -0.60 4.56
C GLU A 132 20.41 -0.31 5.92
N ALA A 133 19.92 -0.92 7.01
CA ALA A 133 20.54 -0.79 8.33
C ALA A 133 22.02 -1.19 8.32
N ASN A 134 22.35 -2.34 7.71
CA ASN A 134 23.75 -2.77 7.54
C ASN A 134 24.59 -1.78 6.72
N ARG A 135 24.02 -1.17 5.68
CA ARG A 135 24.71 -0.15 4.88
C ARG A 135 25.04 1.07 5.72
N LEU A 136 24.11 1.47 6.58
CA LEU A 136 24.21 2.69 7.37
C LEU A 136 25.12 2.53 8.58
N VAL A 137 25.03 1.39 9.28
CA VAL A 137 25.96 1.01 10.35
C VAL A 137 27.41 1.04 9.84
N LYS A 138 27.67 0.54 8.64
CA LYS A 138 29.02 0.58 8.03
C LYS A 138 29.51 1.98 7.68
N LEU A 139 28.60 2.91 7.40
CA LEU A 139 28.93 4.29 7.05
C LEU A 139 29.15 5.16 8.29
N ASP A 140 28.53 4.80 9.42
CA ASP A 140 28.62 5.55 10.65
C ASP A 140 29.83 5.13 11.49
N THR A 141 30.84 6.00 11.54
CA THR A 141 32.07 5.76 12.31
C THR A 141 31.93 6.12 13.80
N THR A 142 30.78 6.65 14.23
CA THR A 142 30.56 7.15 15.59
C THR A 142 29.90 6.11 16.51
N LEU A 143 29.24 5.11 15.93
CA LEU A 143 28.57 4.05 16.68
C LEU A 143 29.57 3.13 17.38
N SER A 144 29.34 2.88 18.67
CA SER A 144 30.04 1.85 19.43
C SER A 144 29.66 0.45 18.95
N GLY A 145 30.51 -0.55 19.19
CA GLY A 145 30.23 -1.94 18.79
C GLY A 145 28.90 -2.47 19.32
N ASP A 146 28.56 -2.13 20.58
CA ASP A 146 27.31 -2.52 21.22
C ASP A 146 26.08 -1.90 20.52
N GLU A 147 26.18 -0.64 20.09
CA GLU A 147 25.11 0.03 19.33
C GLU A 147 24.92 -0.59 17.95
N GLN A 148 26.01 -0.96 17.29
CA GLN A 148 25.97 -1.65 15.99
C GLN A 148 25.25 -3.00 16.12
N GLU A 149 25.65 -3.83 17.10
CA GLU A 149 25.03 -5.13 17.36
C GLU A 149 23.53 -5.00 17.70
N MET A 150 23.15 -3.99 18.49
CA MET A 150 21.74 -3.71 18.78
C MET A 150 20.93 -3.33 17.53
N ILE A 151 21.49 -2.49 16.64
CA ILE A 151 20.81 -2.09 15.40
C ILE A 151 20.67 -3.27 14.46
N GLU A 152 21.75 -4.04 14.25
CA GLU A 152 21.74 -5.24 13.42
C GLU A 152 20.72 -6.27 13.96
N GLY A 153 20.69 -6.51 15.27
CA GLY A 153 19.73 -7.42 15.88
C GLY A 153 18.27 -6.98 15.73
N ARG A 154 17.98 -5.68 15.87
CA ARG A 154 16.61 -5.13 15.73
C ARG A 154 16.13 -5.05 14.29
N THR A 155 17.05 -4.89 13.35
CA THR A 155 16.75 -4.74 11.91
C THR A 155 16.93 -6.03 11.12
N ALA A 156 17.41 -7.10 11.77
CA ALA A 156 17.59 -8.41 11.16
C ALA A 156 16.31 -8.91 10.50
N TYR A 157 16.45 -9.36 9.26
CA TYR A 157 15.40 -9.99 8.50
C TYR A 157 15.42 -11.50 8.72
N VAL A 158 14.27 -12.07 9.10
CA VAL A 158 14.08 -13.52 9.21
C VAL A 158 12.93 -13.93 8.28
N PRO A 159 13.21 -14.68 7.19
CA PRO A 159 12.18 -15.07 6.22
C PRO A 159 10.97 -15.74 6.88
N GLY A 160 9.77 -15.29 6.50
CA GLY A 160 8.50 -15.81 6.99
C GLY A 160 8.12 -15.39 8.42
N SER A 161 8.92 -14.50 9.03
CA SER A 161 8.69 -14.02 10.40
C SER A 161 8.48 -12.51 10.48
N GLU A 162 8.45 -11.81 9.33
CA GLU A 162 8.19 -10.36 9.33
C GLU A 162 6.75 -10.07 9.76
N MET A 163 6.59 -9.08 10.64
CA MET A 163 5.31 -8.72 11.22
C MET A 163 4.69 -7.50 10.55
N VAL A 164 3.36 -7.49 10.45
CA VAL A 164 2.58 -6.34 9.97
C VAL A 164 1.74 -5.78 11.10
N GLN A 165 1.90 -4.48 11.35
CA GLN A 165 0.89 -3.73 12.09
C GLN A 165 -0.06 -3.09 11.07
N TYR A 166 -1.35 -3.41 11.18
CA TYR A 166 -2.36 -2.80 10.32
C TYR A 166 -3.07 -1.68 11.07
N CYS A 167 -3.08 -0.47 10.49
CA CYS A 167 -3.79 0.68 11.02
C CYS A 167 -4.99 1.00 10.12
N VAL A 168 -6.19 1.00 10.70
CA VAL A 168 -7.39 1.47 9.99
C VAL A 168 -7.51 2.97 10.23
N LEU A 169 -7.17 3.78 9.23
CA LEU A 169 -7.36 5.22 9.28
C LEU A 169 -8.86 5.54 9.15
N ARG A 170 -9.50 5.89 10.27
CA ARG A 170 -10.84 6.50 10.24
C ARG A 170 -10.73 7.92 9.71
N ARG A 171 -11.27 8.19 8.52
CA ARG A 171 -11.62 9.56 8.14
C ARG A 171 -12.86 9.96 8.92
N THR A 172 -12.70 10.86 9.87
CA THR A 172 -13.82 11.65 10.40
C THR A 172 -14.19 12.68 9.34
N TRP A 173 -15.41 12.58 8.82
CA TRP A 173 -16.02 13.59 7.96
C TRP A 173 -16.79 14.58 8.82
#